data_AF-A0AAD6XN82-F1
#
_entry.id   AF-A0AAD6XN82-F1
#
_cell.length_a   1.000
_cell.length_b   1.000
_cell.length_c   1.000
_cell.angle_alpha   90.00
_cell.angle_beta   90.00
_cell.angle_gamma   90.00
#
_symmetry.space_group_name_H-M   'P 1'
#
loop_
_entity.id
_entity.type
_entity.pdbx_description
1 polymer ?
#
loop_
_entity_poly.entity_id
_entity_poly.type
_entity_poly.pdbx_seq_one_letter_code
_entity_poly.pdbx_strand_id
1 'polypeptide(L)'
;MHSLGALVFLLIPTLCASQEAPEATPTAAPSDIPPPATETAIAVPISEYPFSAFPPPLQTPVAGVIPLTDPREPPPVGSSLIPNFAQAWAGAYQEAKNKRVARFTVEEKADVGTGVGWMNGRCVGNIPPIGENGTKWPGLCLEDSPLGVRFGDYVTAFPTGVNTAATFNRKLIRRRGLFMGREFVGKGVNVALGPMMNIGRIAQGGRNWEGFGADPFLAGEAAYQTILGMQEGGVQACAKHLINNEQEHFRTRESSDVDDRTQHEIYAHPFLRSIMAGVTS
;
A
#
# COMPACT_ATOMS: atom_id res chain seq x y z
N MET A 1 -55.77 -5.24 15.69
CA MET A 1 -55.77 -6.66 16.11
C MET A 1 -54.34 -7.17 15.97
N HIS A 2 -53.72 -7.52 17.11
CA HIS A 2 -52.43 -8.19 17.36
C HIS A 2 -51.15 -7.56 16.74
N SER A 3 -50.27 -6.83 17.47
CA SER A 3 -49.39 -7.20 18.61
C SER A 3 -48.15 -8.00 18.15
N LEU A 4 -46.90 -7.81 18.58
CA LEU A 4 -46.13 -6.81 19.36
C LEU A 4 -44.64 -7.20 19.12
N GLY A 5 -43.68 -6.28 19.31
CA GLY A 5 -42.26 -6.65 19.36
C GLY A 5 -41.30 -5.45 19.36
N ALA A 6 -41.33 -4.67 20.44
CA ALA A 6 -40.43 -3.55 20.69
C ALA A 6 -39.07 -4.04 21.24
N LEU A 7 -37.98 -3.35 20.91
CA LEU A 7 -36.79 -3.31 21.77
C LEU A 7 -36.47 -1.85 22.11
N VAL A 8 -36.27 -1.66 23.40
CA VAL A 8 -36.39 -0.42 24.15
C VAL A 8 -35.02 0.25 24.31
N PHE A 9 -34.96 1.54 23.99
CA PHE A 9 -33.94 2.46 24.48
C PHE A 9 -34.18 2.70 25.98
N LEU A 10 -33.15 2.48 26.81
CA LEU A 10 -33.22 2.78 28.24
C LEU A 10 -32.07 3.72 28.64
N LEU A 11 -32.40 5.01 28.65
CA LEU A 11 -31.76 6.08 29.40
C LEU A 11 -32.68 6.36 30.58
N ILE A 12 -32.26 6.10 31.81
CA ILE A 12 -32.90 6.66 33.01
C ILE A 12 -31.80 7.15 33.96
N PRO A 13 -31.90 8.39 34.47
CA PRO A 13 -30.96 8.98 35.41
C PRO A 13 -31.35 8.65 36.87
N THR A 14 -30.64 9.32 37.79
CA THR A 14 -31.07 9.82 39.11
C THR A 14 -30.51 9.14 40.37
N LEU A 15 -30.16 10.06 41.29
CA LEU A 15 -30.15 9.98 42.76
C LEU A 15 -28.94 9.36 43.45
N CYS A 16 -28.02 10.28 43.80
CA CYS A 16 -27.07 10.14 44.89
C CYS A 16 -27.83 10.17 46.22
N ALA A 17 -27.79 9.08 46.97
CA ALA A 17 -28.18 9.03 48.38
C ALA A 17 -27.06 8.31 49.15
N SER A 18 -26.50 9.01 50.13
CA SER A 18 -25.44 8.56 51.01
C SER A 18 -25.93 7.48 51.98
N GLN A 19 -25.28 6.33 51.97
CA GLN A 19 -25.28 5.39 53.10
C GLN A 19 -23.83 5.14 53.52
N GLU A 20 -23.52 5.45 54.78
CA GLU A 20 -22.25 5.12 55.43
C GLU A 20 -22.10 3.61 55.53
N ALA A 21 -20.97 3.08 55.06
CA ALA A 21 -20.54 1.71 55.26
C ALA A 21 -19.48 1.67 56.37
N PRO A 22 -19.44 0.61 57.21
CA PRO A 22 -18.60 0.58 58.40
C PRO A 22 -17.11 0.49 58.06
N GLU A 23 -16.30 1.17 58.86
CA GLU A 23 -14.84 1.23 58.79
C GLU A 23 -14.25 -0.16 59.11
N ALA A 24 -13.76 -0.84 58.08
CA ALA A 24 -13.00 -2.08 58.24
C ALA A 24 -11.50 -1.75 58.19
N THR A 25 -10.84 -1.91 59.34
CA THR A 25 -9.39 -1.75 59.49
C THR A 25 -8.65 -2.77 58.61
N PRO A 26 -7.77 -2.37 57.67
CA PRO A 26 -7.00 -3.34 56.91
C PRO A 26 -5.82 -3.86 57.74
N THR A 27 -5.92 -5.11 58.21
CA THR A 27 -4.75 -5.86 58.68
C THR A 27 -3.94 -6.30 57.46
N ALA A 28 -2.83 -5.59 57.21
CA ALA A 28 -1.87 -5.98 56.18
C ALA A 28 -1.11 -7.24 56.64
N ALA A 29 -1.41 -8.38 56.02
CA ALA A 29 -0.46 -9.49 55.94
C ALA A 29 0.52 -9.19 54.78
N PRO A 30 1.84 -9.39 54.95
CA PRO A 30 2.77 -9.24 53.84
C PRO A 30 2.43 -10.30 52.80
N SER A 31 2.03 -9.87 51.62
CA SER A 31 1.89 -10.75 50.46
C SER A 31 3.27 -10.92 49.85
N ASP A 32 3.86 -12.10 50.00
CA ASP A 32 5.07 -12.52 49.28
C ASP A 32 4.76 -12.82 47.80
N ILE A 33 4.13 -11.87 47.10
CA ILE A 33 3.99 -11.94 45.65
C ILE A 33 5.07 -11.03 45.06
N PRO A 34 6.13 -11.59 44.46
CA PRO A 34 7.14 -10.77 43.81
C PRO A 34 6.47 -9.99 42.67
N PRO A 35 6.88 -8.73 42.40
CA PRO A 35 6.35 -7.97 41.28
C PRO A 35 6.57 -8.75 39.98
N PRO A 36 5.66 -8.65 38.99
CA PRO A 36 5.83 -9.34 37.73
C PRO A 36 7.15 -8.90 37.09
N ALA A 37 8.14 -9.79 37.13
CA ALA A 37 9.42 -9.58 36.46
C ALA A 37 9.12 -9.59 34.96
N THR A 38 9.19 -8.43 34.34
CA THR A 38 9.26 -8.34 32.88
C THR A 38 10.69 -8.68 32.50
N GLU A 39 11.05 -9.96 32.49
CA GLU A 39 12.31 -10.39 31.88
C GLU A 39 12.18 -10.28 30.37
N THR A 40 12.61 -9.14 29.83
CA THR A 40 13.03 -9.05 28.44
C THR A 40 14.53 -8.96 28.43
N ALA A 41 15.20 -10.11 28.31
CA ALA A 41 16.64 -10.13 28.06
C ALA A 41 17.02 -11.34 27.19
N ILE A 42 16.38 -11.48 26.03
CA ILE A 42 17.14 -11.98 24.88
C ILE A 42 18.01 -10.81 24.44
N ALA A 43 19.09 -10.57 25.18
CA ALA A 43 20.21 -9.81 24.66
C ALA A 43 20.85 -10.70 23.59
N VAL A 44 20.47 -10.49 22.33
CA VAL A 44 21.21 -11.09 21.22
C VAL A 44 22.67 -10.64 21.40
N PRO A 45 23.63 -11.56 21.53
CA PRO A 45 25.02 -11.18 21.74
C PRO A 45 25.44 -10.27 20.58
N ILE A 46 25.86 -9.04 20.91
CA ILE A 46 26.45 -8.13 19.95
C ILE A 46 27.84 -8.68 19.66
N SER A 47 27.93 -9.54 18.65
CA SER A 47 29.21 -9.92 18.07
C SER A 47 29.68 -8.80 17.15
N GLU A 48 30.94 -8.40 17.26
CA GLU A 48 31.56 -7.53 16.28
C GLU A 48 31.51 -8.22 14.91
N TYR A 49 30.69 -7.68 14.01
CA TYR A 49 30.70 -8.05 12.61
C TYR A 49 31.48 -6.97 11.86
N PRO A 50 32.59 -7.29 11.19
CA PRO A 50 33.26 -6.32 10.35
C PRO A 50 32.31 -5.92 9.22
N PHE A 51 31.81 -4.69 9.28
CA PHE A 51 31.07 -4.10 8.17
C PHE A 51 32.02 -3.95 6.99
N SER A 52 31.93 -4.89 6.06
CA SER A 52 32.29 -4.63 4.68
C SER A 52 31.27 -3.63 4.16
N ALA A 53 31.71 -2.48 3.63
CA ALA A 53 30.85 -1.71 2.75
C ALA A 53 30.22 -2.67 1.75
N PHE A 54 28.93 -2.48 1.45
CA PHE A 54 28.30 -3.22 0.36
C PHE A 54 29.25 -3.17 -0.83
N PRO A 55 29.59 -4.33 -1.43
CA PRO A 55 30.48 -4.32 -2.57
C PRO A 55 29.92 -3.30 -3.56
N PRO A 56 30.77 -2.44 -4.17
CA PRO A 56 30.31 -1.56 -5.23
C PRO A 56 29.49 -2.43 -6.21
N PRO A 57 28.35 -1.93 -6.72
CA PRO A 57 27.52 -2.69 -7.64
C PRO A 57 28.42 -3.37 -8.65
N LEU A 58 28.25 -4.68 -8.84
CA LEU A 58 29.06 -5.44 -9.80
C LEU A 58 29.17 -4.60 -11.08
N GLN A 59 30.40 -4.20 -11.42
CA GLN A 59 30.65 -3.34 -12.58
C GLN A 59 30.14 -3.96 -13.88
N THR A 60 29.96 -5.29 -13.87
CA THR A 60 29.31 -6.05 -14.91
C THR A 60 27.90 -6.43 -14.44
N PRO A 61 26.84 -5.85 -15.01
CA PRO A 61 25.48 -6.33 -14.78
C PRO A 61 25.41 -7.82 -15.04
N VAL A 62 24.82 -8.60 -14.12
CA VAL A 62 24.51 -10.01 -14.41
C VAL A 62 23.56 -10.00 -15.58
N ALA A 63 24.01 -10.51 -16.73
CA ALA A 63 23.21 -10.57 -17.95
C ALA A 63 22.02 -11.53 -17.72
N GLY A 64 20.89 -10.96 -17.30
CA GLY A 64 19.62 -11.67 -17.28
C GLY A 64 19.14 -11.87 -18.71
N VAL A 65 18.48 -12.99 -18.97
CA VAL A 65 17.59 -13.08 -20.14
C VAL A 65 16.43 -12.14 -19.86
N ILE A 66 16.28 -11.11 -20.69
CA ILE A 66 15.26 -10.06 -20.58
C ILE A 66 14.20 -10.28 -21.67
N PRO A 67 13.26 -11.23 -21.48
CA PRO A 67 12.26 -11.52 -22.48
C PRO A 67 11.21 -10.42 -22.52
N LEU A 68 10.62 -10.25 -23.69
CA LEU A 68 9.39 -9.47 -23.86
C LEU A 68 8.27 -10.15 -23.06
N THR A 69 7.52 -9.38 -22.28
CA THR A 69 6.48 -9.93 -21.40
C THR A 69 5.21 -9.06 -21.44
N ASP A 70 4.06 -9.72 -21.51
CA ASP A 70 2.76 -9.07 -21.29
C ASP A 70 2.59 -8.81 -19.77
N PRO A 71 2.23 -7.58 -19.34
CA PRO A 71 1.90 -7.29 -17.94
C PRO A 71 0.83 -8.20 -17.33
N ARG A 72 -0.05 -8.79 -18.14
CA ARG A 72 -1.08 -9.76 -17.70
C ARG A 72 -0.58 -11.18 -17.56
N GLU A 73 0.58 -11.50 -18.14
CA GLU A 73 1.23 -12.81 -18.03
C GLU A 73 2.66 -12.69 -17.48
N PRO A 74 2.83 -12.13 -16.26
CA PRO A 74 4.15 -11.88 -15.73
C PRO A 74 4.87 -13.18 -15.35
N PRO A 75 6.23 -13.23 -15.37
CA PRO A 75 6.97 -14.48 -15.17
C PRO A 75 6.69 -15.12 -13.81
N PRO A 76 6.74 -16.46 -13.68
CA PRO A 76 6.51 -17.14 -12.41
C PRO A 76 7.45 -16.65 -11.30
N VAL A 77 6.95 -16.66 -10.06
CA VAL A 77 7.76 -16.28 -8.90
C VAL A 77 8.98 -17.18 -8.75
N GLY A 78 10.16 -16.56 -8.63
CA GLY A 78 11.44 -17.27 -8.52
C GLY A 78 12.12 -17.56 -9.86
N SER A 79 11.50 -17.18 -10.98
CA SER A 79 12.17 -17.17 -12.27
C SER A 79 13.37 -16.22 -12.27
N SER A 80 14.44 -16.60 -12.97
CA SER A 80 15.60 -15.74 -13.24
C SER A 80 15.33 -14.73 -14.36
N LEU A 81 14.15 -14.80 -14.99
CA LEU A 81 13.75 -13.87 -16.06
C LEU A 81 13.39 -12.51 -15.47
N ILE A 82 13.99 -11.46 -16.03
CA ILE A 82 13.64 -10.08 -15.72
C ILE A 82 12.72 -9.61 -16.86
N PRO A 83 11.42 -9.37 -16.61
CA PRO A 83 10.47 -9.03 -17.67
C PRO A 83 10.81 -7.68 -18.31
N ASN A 84 10.70 -7.62 -19.64
CA ASN A 84 10.77 -6.39 -20.40
C ASN A 84 9.39 -5.93 -20.83
N PHE A 85 8.88 -4.89 -20.19
CA PHE A 85 7.61 -4.29 -20.55
C PHE A 85 7.73 -3.19 -21.62
N ALA A 86 8.91 -2.90 -22.16
CA ALA A 86 9.11 -1.80 -23.10
C ALA A 86 8.23 -1.91 -24.36
N GLN A 87 8.05 -3.12 -24.91
CA GLN A 87 7.17 -3.30 -26.07
C GLN A 87 5.69 -3.15 -25.70
N ALA A 88 5.28 -3.64 -24.53
CA ALA A 88 3.93 -3.45 -24.02
C ALA A 88 3.62 -1.95 -23.86
N TRP A 89 4.55 -1.19 -23.28
CA TRP A 89 4.48 0.27 -23.18
C TRP A 89 4.48 0.95 -24.54
N ALA A 90 5.31 0.51 -25.49
CA ALA A 90 5.32 1.06 -26.85
C ALA A 90 3.95 0.86 -27.54
N GLY A 91 3.35 -0.32 -27.41
CA GLY A 91 2.00 -0.60 -27.91
C GLY A 91 0.94 0.28 -27.25
N ALA A 92 0.93 0.32 -25.91
CA ALA A 92 0.01 1.14 -25.13
C ALA A 92 0.13 2.64 -25.48
N TYR A 93 1.35 3.12 -25.69
CA TYR A 93 1.62 4.50 -26.09
C TYR A 93 1.05 4.81 -27.49
N GLN A 94 1.24 3.92 -28.47
CA GLN A 94 0.69 4.11 -29.81
C GLN A 94 -0.84 4.09 -29.80
N GLU A 95 -1.45 3.20 -29.02
CA GLU A 95 -2.89 3.15 -28.81
C GLU A 95 -3.43 4.44 -28.19
N ALA A 96 -2.81 4.90 -27.09
CA ALA A 96 -3.17 6.15 -26.41
C ALA A 96 -3.05 7.35 -27.36
N LYS A 97 -1.92 7.46 -28.08
CA LYS A 97 -1.67 8.55 -29.03
C LYS A 97 -2.69 8.55 -30.17
N ASN A 98 -2.81 7.44 -30.89
CA ASN A 98 -3.50 7.41 -32.18
C ASN A 98 -5.03 7.25 -32.03
N LYS A 99 -5.50 6.52 -31.01
CA LYS A 99 -6.93 6.26 -30.82
C LYS A 99 -7.62 7.23 -29.87
N ARG A 100 -6.88 7.89 -28.97
CA ARG A 100 -7.45 8.78 -27.94
C ARG A 100 -6.90 10.20 -28.04
N VAL A 101 -5.68 10.43 -27.55
CA VAL A 101 -5.13 11.77 -27.28
C VAL A 101 -5.06 12.65 -28.53
N ALA A 102 -4.76 12.09 -29.71
CA ALA A 102 -4.75 12.87 -30.96
C ALA A 102 -6.13 13.41 -31.37
N ARG A 103 -7.22 12.83 -30.84
CA ARG A 103 -8.61 13.20 -31.15
C ARG A 103 -9.26 14.05 -30.06
N PHE A 104 -8.55 14.31 -28.96
CA PHE A 104 -9.04 15.13 -27.85
C PHE A 104 -8.76 16.60 -28.11
N THR A 105 -9.72 17.46 -27.75
CA THR A 105 -9.48 18.91 -27.65
C THR A 105 -8.52 19.20 -26.50
N VAL A 106 -8.11 20.47 -26.34
CA VAL A 106 -7.23 20.86 -25.22
C VAL A 106 -7.96 20.72 -23.89
N GLU A 107 -9.26 21.06 -23.86
CA GLU A 107 -10.13 20.93 -22.71
C GLU A 107 -10.29 19.46 -22.31
N GLU A 108 -10.57 18.58 -23.30
CA GLU A 108 -10.66 17.13 -23.05
C GLU A 108 -9.34 16.54 -22.54
N LYS A 109 -8.19 17.11 -22.93
CA LYS A 109 -6.87 16.71 -22.38
C LYS A 109 -6.67 17.22 -20.94
N ALA A 110 -7.14 18.43 -20.63
CA ALA A 110 -7.09 18.97 -19.28
C ALA A 110 -7.96 18.12 -18.32
N ASP A 111 -9.12 17.68 -18.79
CA ASP A 111 -10.02 16.78 -18.06
C ASP A 111 -9.35 15.44 -17.71
N VAL A 112 -8.59 14.84 -18.63
CA VAL A 112 -7.84 13.59 -18.36
C VAL A 112 -6.84 13.75 -17.20
N GLY A 113 -6.29 14.96 -17.01
CA GLY A 113 -5.33 15.26 -15.94
C GLY A 113 -5.97 15.78 -14.64
N THR A 114 -7.29 15.96 -14.59
CA THR A 114 -7.96 16.68 -13.50
C THR A 114 -9.08 15.84 -12.87
N GLY A 115 -9.02 15.65 -11.55
CA GLY A 115 -10.09 14.98 -10.82
C GLY A 115 -11.36 15.83 -10.74
N VAL A 116 -12.52 15.18 -10.74
CA VAL A 116 -13.85 15.86 -10.71
C VAL A 116 -14.17 16.58 -9.38
N GLY A 117 -13.26 16.57 -8.41
CA GLY A 117 -13.45 17.13 -7.07
C GLY A 117 -13.79 16.07 -6.01
N TRP A 118 -13.54 16.42 -4.75
CA TRP A 118 -13.75 15.53 -3.59
C TRP A 118 -15.22 15.13 -3.46
N MET A 119 -15.48 13.83 -3.30
CA MET A 119 -16.82 13.23 -3.18
C MET A 119 -17.76 13.52 -4.37
N ASN A 120 -17.22 13.94 -5.51
CA ASN A 120 -18.01 14.26 -6.70
C ASN A 120 -18.04 13.11 -7.74
N GLY A 121 -17.78 11.88 -7.29
CA GLY A 121 -17.81 10.66 -8.09
C GLY A 121 -18.00 9.44 -7.21
N ARG A 122 -17.98 8.24 -7.81
CA ARG A 122 -18.24 6.99 -7.08
C ARG A 122 -17.04 6.49 -6.28
N CYS A 123 -15.86 6.71 -6.84
CA CYS A 123 -14.60 6.26 -6.25
C CYS A 123 -13.96 7.39 -5.43
N VAL A 124 -12.95 7.07 -4.62
CA VAL A 124 -12.20 8.08 -3.84
C VAL A 124 -11.63 9.19 -4.74
N GLY A 125 -11.17 8.85 -5.94
CA GLY A 125 -10.83 9.80 -7.00
C GLY A 125 -11.46 9.39 -8.33
N ASN A 126 -11.91 10.36 -9.13
CA ASN A 126 -12.44 10.08 -10.46
C ASN A 126 -11.90 11.09 -11.48
N ILE A 127 -11.47 10.59 -12.64
CA ILE A 127 -11.23 11.38 -13.84
C ILE A 127 -12.51 11.34 -14.68
N PRO A 128 -13.03 12.49 -15.16
CA PRO A 128 -14.30 12.52 -15.88
C PRO A 128 -14.25 11.73 -17.20
N PRO A 129 -15.40 11.21 -17.67
CA PRO A 129 -15.52 10.67 -19.01
C PRO A 129 -15.35 11.76 -20.07
N ILE A 130 -14.84 11.38 -21.24
CA ILE A 130 -14.65 12.26 -22.40
C ILE A 130 -15.64 11.90 -23.51
N GLY A 131 -16.24 12.93 -24.11
CA GLY A 131 -17.38 12.81 -25.02
C GLY A 131 -18.70 12.58 -24.27
N GLU A 132 -19.81 12.75 -24.98
CA GLU A 132 -21.14 12.51 -24.42
C GLU A 132 -21.20 11.10 -23.81
N ASN A 133 -21.49 11.01 -22.51
CA ASN A 133 -21.53 9.76 -21.75
C ASN A 133 -20.29 8.84 -21.92
N GLY A 134 -19.10 9.40 -22.11
CA GLY A 134 -17.86 8.62 -22.21
C GLY A 134 -17.65 7.91 -23.54
N THR A 135 -18.36 8.33 -24.59
CA THR A 135 -18.24 7.77 -25.96
C THR A 135 -16.82 7.82 -26.53
N LYS A 136 -16.01 8.83 -26.15
CA LYS A 136 -14.59 8.90 -26.55
C LYS A 136 -13.68 8.17 -25.57
N TRP A 137 -13.97 8.26 -24.26
CA TRP A 137 -13.26 7.53 -23.19
C TRP A 137 -14.07 7.55 -21.89
N PRO A 138 -14.17 6.43 -21.15
CA PRO A 138 -15.07 6.33 -19.99
C PRO A 138 -14.61 7.07 -18.73
N GLY A 139 -13.41 7.67 -18.72
CA GLY A 139 -12.81 8.22 -17.50
C GLY A 139 -12.06 7.15 -16.69
N LEU A 140 -11.69 7.49 -15.45
CA LEU A 140 -11.02 6.55 -14.53
C LEU A 140 -11.63 6.64 -13.14
N CYS A 141 -11.84 5.48 -12.54
CA CYS A 141 -12.09 5.29 -11.13
C CYS A 141 -10.77 4.93 -10.41
N LEU A 142 -10.39 5.74 -9.42
CA LEU A 142 -9.23 5.54 -8.56
C LEU A 142 -9.72 5.25 -7.14
N GLU A 143 -9.30 4.13 -6.57
CA GLU A 143 -9.84 3.66 -5.30
C GLU A 143 -8.73 3.21 -4.34
N ASP A 144 -8.89 3.55 -3.07
CA ASP A 144 -8.05 3.03 -2.00
C ASP A 144 -8.35 1.53 -1.80
N SER A 145 -7.46 0.71 -1.26
CA SER A 145 -6.23 0.99 -0.50
C SER A 145 -5.12 -0.02 -0.85
N PRO A 146 -3.93 0.06 -0.25
CA PRO A 146 -2.88 -0.97 -0.39
C PRO A 146 -3.22 -2.37 0.14
N LEU A 147 -4.39 -2.56 0.78
CA LEU A 147 -4.81 -3.83 1.41
C LEU A 147 -6.25 -4.26 1.12
N GLY A 148 -6.85 -3.73 0.04
CA GLY A 148 -8.21 -4.07 -0.38
C GLY A 148 -9.04 -2.84 -0.72
N VAL A 149 -10.21 -3.05 -1.31
CA VAL A 149 -11.11 -1.97 -1.74
C VAL A 149 -11.69 -1.24 -0.53
N ARG A 150 -11.42 0.05 -0.41
CA ARG A 150 -11.97 0.90 0.65
C ARG A 150 -13.43 1.24 0.35
N PHE A 151 -14.23 1.39 1.40
CA PHE A 151 -15.66 1.76 1.32
C PHE A 151 -16.55 0.82 0.49
N GLY A 152 -16.03 -0.36 0.11
CA GLY A 152 -16.80 -1.41 -0.55
C GLY A 152 -17.46 -2.37 0.45
N ASP A 153 -18.59 -2.96 0.04
CA ASP A 153 -19.22 -4.11 0.68
C ASP A 153 -18.81 -5.42 -0.01
N TYR A 154 -18.89 -6.56 0.68
CA TYR A 154 -18.50 -7.87 0.10
C TYR A 154 -17.08 -7.88 -0.50
N VAL A 155 -16.13 -7.24 0.19
CA VAL A 155 -14.71 -7.17 -0.18
C VAL A 155 -13.85 -7.75 0.94
N THR A 156 -12.64 -8.17 0.60
CA THR A 156 -11.69 -8.75 1.56
C THR A 156 -10.81 -7.66 2.17
N ALA A 157 -10.64 -7.70 3.49
CA ALA A 157 -9.57 -6.97 4.18
C ALA A 157 -8.31 -7.84 4.21
N PHE A 158 -7.35 -7.57 3.32
CA PHE A 158 -6.11 -8.33 3.24
C PHE A 158 -5.15 -7.96 4.38
N PRO A 159 -4.16 -8.82 4.72
CA PRO A 159 -3.09 -8.45 5.63
C PRO A 159 -2.40 -7.16 5.19
N THR A 160 -1.90 -6.40 6.16
CA THR A 160 -1.14 -5.17 5.92
C THR A 160 0.14 -5.43 5.10
N GLY A 161 0.77 -4.38 4.58
CA GLY A 161 2.04 -4.50 3.88
C GLY A 161 3.11 -5.13 4.78
N VAL A 162 3.21 -4.70 6.04
CA VAL A 162 4.27 -5.16 6.94
C VAL A 162 4.08 -6.62 7.33
N ASN A 163 2.84 -7.07 7.56
CA ASN A 163 2.55 -8.49 7.78
C ASN A 163 2.86 -9.33 6.53
N THR A 164 2.61 -8.78 5.35
CA THR A 164 2.90 -9.43 4.08
C THR A 164 4.41 -9.58 3.86
N ALA A 165 5.19 -8.54 4.15
CA ALA A 165 6.65 -8.56 4.09
C ALA A 165 7.27 -9.53 5.12
N ALA A 166 6.69 -9.59 6.33
CA ALA A 166 7.14 -10.49 7.40
C ALA A 166 7.03 -11.99 7.04
N THR A 167 6.34 -12.33 5.93
CA THR A 167 6.35 -13.71 5.41
C THR A 167 7.65 -14.09 4.71
N PHE A 168 8.42 -13.11 4.22
CA PHE A 168 9.57 -13.28 3.32
C PHE A 168 9.26 -14.20 2.12
N ASN A 169 7.98 -14.27 1.72
CA ASN A 169 7.49 -15.24 0.75
C ASN A 169 6.90 -14.53 -0.48
N ARG A 170 7.75 -14.37 -1.52
CA ARG A 170 7.37 -13.75 -2.80
C ARG A 170 6.09 -14.33 -3.41
N LYS A 171 5.80 -15.64 -3.22
CA LYS A 171 4.59 -16.28 -3.77
C LYS A 171 3.34 -15.78 -3.06
N LEU A 172 3.38 -15.65 -1.73
CA LEU A 172 2.25 -15.11 -0.96
C LEU A 172 2.04 -13.63 -1.25
N ILE A 173 3.13 -12.86 -1.34
CA ILE A 173 3.08 -11.43 -1.69
C ILE A 173 2.38 -11.22 -3.04
N ARG A 174 2.81 -11.95 -4.08
CA ARG A 174 2.19 -11.84 -5.41
C ARG A 174 0.74 -12.28 -5.43
N ARG A 175 0.42 -13.40 -4.76
CA ARG A 175 -0.96 -13.92 -4.71
C ARG A 175 -1.91 -12.94 -4.02
N ARG A 176 -1.44 -12.26 -2.96
CA ARG A 176 -2.18 -11.15 -2.33
C ARG A 176 -2.46 -10.04 -3.35
N GLY A 177 -1.45 -9.61 -4.10
CA GLY A 177 -1.60 -8.63 -5.20
C GLY A 177 -2.65 -9.07 -6.23
N LEU A 178 -2.59 -10.31 -6.69
CA LEU A 178 -3.53 -10.88 -7.66
C LEU A 178 -4.98 -10.85 -7.19
N PHE A 179 -5.24 -11.29 -5.96
CA PHE A 179 -6.60 -11.30 -5.43
C PHE A 179 -7.13 -9.89 -5.14
N MET A 180 -6.28 -8.98 -4.64
CA MET A 180 -6.66 -7.56 -4.56
C MET A 180 -7.02 -7.01 -5.94
N GLY A 181 -6.17 -7.23 -6.95
CA GLY A 181 -6.41 -6.73 -8.30
C GLY A 181 -7.74 -7.21 -8.89
N ARG A 182 -8.08 -8.48 -8.68
CA ARG A 182 -9.38 -9.04 -9.09
C ARG A 182 -10.56 -8.40 -8.35
N GLU A 183 -10.45 -8.14 -7.05
CA GLU A 183 -11.52 -7.47 -6.30
C GLU A 183 -11.71 -6.01 -6.73
N PHE A 184 -10.63 -5.26 -6.97
CA PHE A 184 -10.69 -3.92 -7.52
C PHE A 184 -11.41 -3.90 -8.88
N VAL A 185 -11.01 -4.78 -9.81
CA VAL A 185 -11.67 -4.91 -11.11
C VAL A 185 -13.14 -5.33 -10.94
N GLY A 186 -13.43 -6.25 -10.03
CA GLY A 186 -14.79 -6.68 -9.71
C GLY A 186 -15.70 -5.55 -9.20
N LYS A 187 -15.12 -4.51 -8.59
CA LYS A 187 -15.81 -3.28 -8.18
C LYS A 187 -15.79 -2.17 -9.24
N GLY A 188 -15.25 -2.42 -10.43
CA GLY A 188 -15.16 -1.46 -11.52
C GLY A 188 -14.04 -0.42 -11.37
N VAL A 189 -13.06 -0.69 -10.49
CA VAL A 189 -11.93 0.21 -10.26
C VAL A 189 -10.91 0.07 -11.37
N ASN A 190 -10.42 1.19 -11.90
CA ASN A 190 -9.35 1.21 -12.90
C ASN A 190 -7.97 1.26 -12.26
N VAL A 191 -7.80 2.10 -11.23
CA VAL A 191 -6.53 2.31 -10.53
C VAL A 191 -6.70 2.00 -9.05
N ALA A 192 -5.96 1.00 -8.57
CA ALA A 192 -5.84 0.73 -7.15
C ALA A 192 -4.72 1.59 -6.58
N LEU A 193 -5.03 2.40 -5.56
CA LEU A 193 -4.07 3.30 -4.91
C LEU A 193 -3.14 2.53 -3.97
N GLY A 194 -2.28 1.69 -4.54
CA GLY A 194 -1.25 0.94 -3.86
C GLY A 194 -0.41 0.09 -4.83
N PRO A 195 0.70 -0.49 -4.35
CA PRO A 195 1.11 -0.59 -2.95
C PRO A 195 1.75 0.71 -2.38
N MET A 196 1.83 0.79 -1.05
CA MET A 196 2.65 1.77 -0.34
C MET A 196 4.03 1.17 -0.08
N MET A 197 5.11 1.94 -0.24
CA MET A 197 6.49 1.44 -0.11
C MET A 197 7.50 2.46 0.41
N ASN A 198 7.06 3.49 1.14
CA ASN A 198 8.01 4.33 1.88
C ASN A 198 8.75 3.50 2.94
N ILE A 199 9.96 3.92 3.27
CA ILE A 199 10.88 3.15 4.11
C ILE A 199 10.60 3.49 5.56
N GLY A 200 10.21 2.52 6.40
CA GLY A 200 9.95 2.74 7.82
C GLY A 200 11.17 3.18 8.66
N ARG A 201 11.74 4.36 8.36
CA ARG A 201 12.96 4.96 8.93
C ARG A 201 12.77 5.26 10.41
N ILE A 202 11.61 5.81 10.74
CA ILE A 202 11.22 6.18 12.10
C ILE A 202 10.21 5.15 12.56
N ALA A 203 10.54 4.37 13.60
CA ALA A 203 9.67 3.28 14.06
C ALA A 203 8.25 3.76 14.44
N GLN A 204 8.14 5.00 14.93
CA GLN A 204 6.89 5.67 15.30
C GLN A 204 6.10 6.25 14.10
N GLY A 205 6.60 6.09 12.87
CA GLY A 205 5.93 6.54 11.66
C GLY A 205 4.53 5.93 11.53
N GLY A 206 3.49 6.78 11.52
CA GLY A 206 2.10 6.34 11.63
C GLY A 206 1.56 5.49 10.47
N ARG A 207 2.30 5.41 9.37
CA ARG A 207 1.90 4.69 8.14
C ARG A 207 2.88 3.59 7.71
N ASN A 208 3.91 3.30 8.50
CA ASN A 208 4.90 2.27 8.19
C ASN A 208 4.25 0.89 7.92
N TRP A 209 3.15 0.60 8.61
CA TRP A 209 2.42 -0.66 8.50
C TRP A 209 1.75 -0.87 7.13
N GLU A 210 1.45 0.20 6.38
CA GLU A 210 0.96 0.09 5.00
C GLU A 210 2.04 -0.42 4.04
N GLY A 211 3.30 -0.09 4.34
CA GLY A 211 4.49 -0.46 3.59
C GLY A 211 5.09 -1.79 4.03
N PHE A 212 6.33 -2.06 3.62
CA PHE A 212 6.93 -3.40 3.72
C PHE A 212 8.09 -3.49 4.73
N GLY A 213 8.32 -2.44 5.52
CA GLY A 213 9.39 -2.39 6.53
C GLY A 213 10.46 -1.35 6.22
N ALA A 214 11.64 -1.49 6.84
CA ALA A 214 12.73 -0.52 6.78
C ALA A 214 13.88 -0.94 5.84
N ASP A 215 13.86 -2.16 5.29
CA ASP A 215 14.90 -2.63 4.37
C ASP A 215 14.50 -2.33 2.91
N PRO A 216 15.32 -1.57 2.15
CA PRO A 216 14.99 -1.16 0.79
C PRO A 216 14.88 -2.35 -0.17
N PHE A 217 15.69 -3.40 0.01
CA PHE A 217 15.63 -4.58 -0.86
C PHE A 217 14.34 -5.36 -0.66
N LEU A 218 13.97 -5.68 0.59
CA LEU A 218 12.73 -6.35 0.95
C LEU A 218 11.52 -5.53 0.50
N ALA A 219 11.52 -4.22 0.74
CA ALA A 219 10.44 -3.34 0.32
C ALA A 219 10.31 -3.30 -1.21
N GLY A 220 11.42 -3.23 -1.94
CA GLY A 220 11.41 -3.29 -3.40
C GLY A 220 10.97 -4.63 -3.97
N GLU A 221 11.41 -5.74 -3.40
CA GLU A 221 10.96 -7.08 -3.80
C GLU A 221 9.46 -7.29 -3.52
N ALA A 222 8.98 -6.80 -2.39
CA ALA A 222 7.57 -6.90 -2.01
C ALA A 222 6.68 -6.02 -2.91
N ALA A 223 7.11 -4.79 -3.20
CA ALA A 223 6.44 -3.91 -4.14
C ALA A 223 6.39 -4.53 -5.54
N TYR A 224 7.53 -5.01 -6.05
CA TYR A 224 7.64 -5.69 -7.34
C TYR A 224 6.63 -6.82 -7.50
N GLN A 225 6.59 -7.75 -6.52
CA GLN A 225 5.66 -8.88 -6.59
C GLN A 225 4.19 -8.45 -6.41
N THR A 226 3.92 -7.45 -5.58
CA THR A 226 2.56 -6.94 -5.39
C THR A 226 2.03 -6.31 -6.68
N ILE A 227 2.84 -5.50 -7.36
CA ILE A 227 2.49 -4.83 -8.62
C ILE A 227 2.23 -5.84 -9.73
N LEU A 228 3.13 -6.81 -9.92
CA LEU A 228 2.91 -7.88 -10.91
C LEU A 228 1.61 -8.63 -10.65
N GLY A 229 1.31 -8.95 -9.38
CA GLY A 229 0.05 -9.58 -9.00
C GLY A 229 -1.16 -8.70 -9.30
N MET A 230 -1.15 -7.43 -8.89
CA MET A 230 -2.27 -6.51 -9.10
C MET A 230 -2.59 -6.32 -10.58
N GLN A 231 -1.55 -6.15 -11.42
CA GLN A 231 -1.71 -5.95 -12.86
C GLN A 231 -2.07 -7.25 -13.61
N GLU A 232 -1.59 -8.41 -13.14
CA GLU A 232 -2.10 -9.73 -13.57
C GLU A 232 -3.60 -9.88 -13.24
N GLY A 233 -4.05 -9.31 -12.12
CA GLY A 233 -5.46 -9.22 -11.74
C GLY A 233 -6.29 -8.25 -12.58
N GLY A 234 -5.64 -7.41 -13.40
CA GLY A 234 -6.27 -6.50 -14.37
C GLY A 234 -6.47 -5.06 -13.90
N VAL A 235 -6.11 -4.72 -12.66
CA VAL A 235 -6.15 -3.32 -12.16
C VAL A 235 -4.81 -2.62 -12.44
N GLN A 236 -4.84 -1.31 -12.65
CA GLN A 236 -3.62 -0.50 -12.66
C GLN A 236 -3.13 -0.31 -11.22
N ALA A 237 -1.88 -0.67 -10.95
CA ALA A 237 -1.25 -0.40 -9.65
C ALA A 237 -0.70 1.03 -9.61
N CYS A 238 -0.54 1.57 -8.40
CA CYS A 238 -0.05 2.92 -8.14
C CYS A 238 1.00 2.89 -7.03
N ALA A 239 2.27 3.13 -7.39
CA ALA A 239 3.38 3.13 -6.45
C ALA A 239 3.39 4.43 -5.62
N LYS A 240 3.18 4.32 -4.29
CA LYS A 240 3.10 5.48 -3.40
C LYS A 240 3.92 5.37 -2.10
N HIS A 241 4.28 6.47 -1.44
CA HIS A 241 4.15 7.87 -1.85
C HIS A 241 5.51 8.34 -2.33
N LEU A 242 5.65 8.66 -3.61
CA LEU A 242 6.91 9.18 -4.14
C LEU A 242 7.08 10.65 -3.69
N ILE A 243 8.04 11.01 -2.83
CA ILE A 243 9.01 10.19 -2.08
C ILE A 243 9.24 10.81 -0.69
N ASN A 244 9.95 10.11 0.20
CA ASN A 244 10.43 10.60 1.50
C ASN A 244 9.35 11.04 2.52
N ASN A 245 8.07 10.68 2.32
CA ASN A 245 7.03 10.91 3.32
C ASN A 245 7.13 9.89 4.47
N GLU A 246 8.17 10.04 5.31
CA GLU A 246 8.54 9.09 6.38
C GLU A 246 7.98 9.42 7.77
N GLN A 247 7.21 10.50 7.89
CA GLN A 247 6.45 10.83 9.10
C GLN A 247 5.13 11.51 8.76
N GLU A 248 4.15 11.37 9.65
CA GLU A 248 2.84 12.02 9.47
C GLU A 248 2.80 13.44 10.04
N HIS A 249 3.67 13.72 11.01
CA HIS A 249 3.77 15.03 11.62
C HIS A 249 4.22 16.05 10.57
N PHE A 250 3.41 17.08 10.32
CA PHE A 250 3.65 18.10 9.30
C PHE A 250 3.86 17.59 7.86
N ARG A 251 3.39 16.40 7.48
CA ARG A 251 3.52 15.86 6.10
C ARG A 251 3.02 16.78 4.96
N THR A 252 2.20 17.79 5.27
CA THR A 252 1.69 18.79 4.30
C THR A 252 2.46 20.11 4.32
N ARG A 253 3.53 20.21 5.11
CA ARG A 253 4.30 21.44 5.37
C ARG A 253 5.80 21.23 5.50
N GLU A 254 6.27 20.01 5.72
CA GLU A 254 7.69 19.70 5.90
C GLU A 254 8.46 19.56 4.57
N SER A 255 9.79 19.61 4.68
CA SER A 255 10.73 19.18 3.64
C SER A 255 11.55 18.00 4.18
N SER A 256 11.89 17.06 3.30
CA SER A 256 12.79 15.96 3.61
C SER A 256 14.08 16.13 2.82
N ASP A 257 15.13 16.59 3.50
CA ASP A 257 16.43 16.84 2.88
C ASP A 257 17.31 15.58 2.99
N VAL A 258 17.57 14.94 1.86
CA VAL A 258 18.27 13.64 1.77
C VAL A 258 19.41 13.76 0.75
N ASP A 259 20.61 13.25 1.07
CA ASP A 259 21.73 13.25 0.13
C ASP A 259 21.49 12.27 -1.03
N ASP A 260 22.16 12.53 -2.16
CA ASP A 260 21.96 11.79 -3.42
C ASP A 260 22.17 10.27 -3.28
N ARG A 261 23.18 9.86 -2.52
CA ARG A 261 23.48 8.44 -2.33
C ARG A 261 22.39 7.77 -1.51
N THR A 262 22.00 8.35 -0.38
CA THR A 262 20.91 7.82 0.45
C THR A 262 19.59 7.80 -0.32
N GLN A 263 19.32 8.82 -1.13
CA GLN A 263 18.13 8.89 -1.97
C GLN A 263 18.07 7.71 -2.95
N HIS A 264 19.17 7.41 -3.63
CA HIS A 264 19.21 6.35 -4.65
C HIS A 264 19.35 4.94 -4.07
N GLU A 265 20.16 4.74 -3.03
CA GLU A 265 20.43 3.42 -2.46
C GLU A 265 19.31 2.95 -1.51
N ILE A 266 18.59 3.87 -0.85
CA ILE A 266 17.56 3.53 0.14
C ILE A 266 16.15 3.87 -0.36
N TYR A 267 15.83 5.15 -0.51
CA TYR A 267 14.43 5.59 -0.67
C TYR A 267 13.87 5.35 -2.07
N ALA A 268 14.70 5.51 -3.11
CA ALA A 268 14.27 5.31 -4.50
C ALA A 268 14.28 3.83 -4.91
N HIS A 269 14.97 2.96 -4.17
CA HIS A 269 15.12 1.56 -4.56
C HIS A 269 13.76 0.84 -4.73
N PRO A 270 12.77 0.96 -3.81
CA PRO A 270 11.47 0.33 -4.02
C PRO A 270 10.70 0.86 -5.24
N PHE A 271 10.87 2.14 -5.58
CA PHE A 271 10.28 2.74 -6.77
C PHE A 271 10.95 2.26 -8.06
N LEU A 272 12.29 2.13 -8.07
CA LEU A 272 13.02 1.48 -9.16
C LEU A 272 12.46 0.07 -9.42
N ARG A 273 12.27 -0.73 -8.35
CA ARG A 273 11.69 -2.06 -8.48
C ARG A 273 10.25 -2.02 -8.99
N SER A 274 9.45 -1.05 -8.58
CA SER A 274 8.09 -0.84 -9.10
C SER A 274 8.07 -0.53 -10.60
N ILE A 275 9.00 0.32 -11.08
CA ILE A 275 9.15 0.63 -12.50
C ILE A 275 9.58 -0.63 -13.29
N MET A 276 10.50 -1.42 -12.75
CA MET A 276 10.90 -2.71 -13.35
C MET A 276 9.72 -3.71 -13.42
N ALA A 277 8.77 -3.64 -12.48
CA ALA A 277 7.53 -4.42 -12.52
C ALA A 277 6.49 -3.87 -13.51
N GLY A 278 6.79 -2.77 -14.20
CA GLY A 278 5.89 -2.14 -15.16
C GLY A 278 4.68 -1.48 -14.49
N VAL A 279 4.86 -0.90 -13.30
CA VAL A 279 3.79 -0.18 -12.60
C VAL A 279 3.16 0.90 -13.50
N THR A 280 1.84 1.01 -13.49
CA THR A 280 1.12 1.96 -14.34
C THR A 280 1.20 3.41 -13.87
N SER A 281 1.22 3.64 -12.54
CA SER A 281 1.19 4.98 -11.93
C SER A 281 2.08 5.10 -10.70
#